data_AF-A0A4P0Y9P0-F1
#
_entry.id   AF-A0A4P0Y9P0-F1
#
_cell.length_a   1.000
_cell.length_b   1.000
_cell.length_c   1.000
_cell.angle_alpha   90.00
_cell.angle_beta   90.00
_cell.angle_gamma   90.00
#
_symmetry.space_group_name_H-M   'P 1'
#
loop_
_entity.id
_entity.type
_entity.pdbx_description
1 polymer ?
#
loop_
_entity_poly.entity_id
_entity_poly.type
_entity_poly.pdbx_seq_one_letter_code
_entity_poly.pdbx_strand_id
1 'polypeptide(L)'
;MRYLREAAKRSRRLTPIGRRCWNLDKAGTPDPYVERLFEGFAFSVGRLREKIDDDLPELTEGLVSMLWPHYLRTIPSLSIVALTPTLPAMKMAETVPAGFEISSRPLGRKIPCAGTEPPAI
;
A
#
# COMPACT_ATOMS: atom_id res chain seq x y z
N MET A 1 11.25 33.10 -9.72
CA MET A 1 10.34 32.20 -10.46
C MET A 1 11.06 31.35 -11.50
N ARG A 2 11.99 30.47 -11.10
CA ARG A 2 12.53 29.50 -12.06
C ARG A 2 11.68 28.24 -12.07
N TYR A 3 11.30 27.75 -10.89
CA TYR A 3 10.60 26.48 -10.77
C TYR A 3 9.15 26.59 -11.24
N LEU A 4 8.36 27.54 -10.72
CA LEU A 4 6.95 27.66 -11.14
C LEU A 4 6.80 28.01 -12.62
N ARG A 5 7.75 28.76 -13.18
CA ARG A 5 7.75 29.11 -14.61
C ARG A 5 8.12 27.91 -15.48
N GLU A 6 9.07 27.08 -15.04
CA GLU A 6 9.38 25.80 -15.71
C GLU A 6 8.23 24.80 -15.58
N ALA A 7 7.59 24.70 -14.41
CA ALA A 7 6.44 23.84 -14.17
C ALA A 7 5.24 24.25 -15.04
N ALA A 8 4.93 25.54 -15.11
CA ALA A 8 3.87 26.06 -15.98
C ALA A 8 4.17 25.82 -17.46
N LYS A 9 5.43 25.95 -17.90
CA LYS A 9 5.87 25.59 -19.26
C LYS A 9 5.72 24.09 -19.55
N ARG A 10 6.02 23.21 -18.59
CA ARG A 10 5.79 21.75 -18.72
C ARG A 10 4.30 21.43 -18.78
N SER A 11 3.49 21.97 -17.88
CA SER A 11 2.04 21.80 -17.88
C SER A 11 1.41 22.29 -19.18
N ARG A 12 1.86 23.43 -19.71
CA ARG A 12 1.43 23.96 -21.02
C ARG A 12 1.69 22.98 -22.15
N ARG A 13 2.82 22.25 -22.14
CA ARG A 13 3.12 21.23 -23.18
C ARG A 13 2.19 20.02 -23.10
N LEU A 14 1.63 19.73 -21.94
CA LEU A 14 0.76 18.57 -21.72
C LEU A 14 -0.71 18.89 -22.03
N THR A 15 -1.18 20.10 -21.72
CA THR A 15 -2.61 20.47 -21.89
C THR A 15 -2.88 21.35 -23.12
N PRO A 16 -3.90 21.04 -23.95
CA PRO A 16 -4.23 21.84 -25.14
C PRO A 16 -4.77 23.25 -24.81
N ILE A 17 -5.58 23.40 -23.76
CA ILE A 17 -6.12 24.69 -23.29
C ILE A 17 -5.03 25.61 -22.73
N GLY A 18 -4.11 25.05 -21.95
CA GLY A 18 -2.99 25.82 -21.36
C GLY A 18 -2.09 26.45 -22.43
N ARG A 19 -1.91 25.80 -23.60
CA ARG A 19 -1.12 26.36 -24.72
C ARG A 19 -1.68 27.67 -25.23
N ARG A 20 -3.00 27.80 -25.27
CA ARG A 20 -3.70 28.93 -25.88
C ARG A 20 -3.83 30.11 -24.92
N CYS A 21 -4.06 29.83 -23.64
CA CYS A 21 -4.48 30.85 -22.68
C CYS A 21 -3.36 31.35 -21.75
N TRP A 22 -2.31 30.57 -21.51
CA TRP A 22 -1.23 30.98 -20.59
C TRP A 22 -0.11 31.69 -21.34
N ASN A 23 -0.22 33.01 -21.46
CA ASN A 23 0.77 33.92 -22.07
C ASN A 23 2.03 34.14 -21.20
N LEU A 24 2.65 33.07 -20.69
CA LEU A 24 3.84 33.08 -19.81
C LEU A 24 5.11 33.67 -20.44
N ASP A 25 5.16 33.75 -21.77
CA ASP A 25 6.28 34.30 -22.55
C ASP A 25 6.08 35.80 -22.89
N LYS A 26 4.86 36.35 -22.75
CA LYS A 26 4.53 37.73 -23.12
C LYS A 26 4.21 38.65 -21.93
N ALA A 27 4.02 38.10 -20.74
CA ALA A 27 3.91 38.91 -19.53
C ALA A 27 5.26 39.62 -19.29
N GLY A 28 5.26 40.96 -19.37
CA GLY A 28 6.45 41.79 -19.12
C GLY A 28 7.06 41.48 -17.76
N THR A 29 8.34 41.85 -17.59
CA THR A 29 9.17 41.49 -16.43
C THR A 29 8.48 41.87 -15.12
N PRO A 30 7.89 40.92 -14.37
CA PRO A 30 7.32 41.23 -13.07
C PRO A 30 8.47 41.47 -12.09
N ASP A 31 8.20 42.23 -11.03
CA ASP A 31 9.20 42.49 -9.98
C ASP A 31 9.75 41.16 -9.42
N PRO A 32 11.08 40.93 -9.46
CA PRO A 32 11.71 39.71 -8.93
C PRO A 32 11.35 39.36 -7.49
N TYR A 33 11.00 40.34 -6.65
CA TYR A 33 10.65 40.11 -5.25
C TYR A 33 9.25 39.51 -5.08
N VAL A 34 8.26 40.06 -5.80
CA VAL A 34 6.87 39.55 -5.78
C VAL A 34 6.81 38.14 -6.37
N GLU A 35 7.59 37.90 -7.42
CA GLU A 35 7.78 36.59 -8.03
C GLU A 35 8.30 35.55 -7.02
N ARG A 36 9.34 35.88 -6.25
CA ARG A 36 9.89 34.97 -5.22
C ARG A 36 8.91 34.73 -4.07
N LEU A 37 8.14 35.75 -3.67
CA LEU A 37 7.14 35.61 -2.63
C LEU A 37 6.05 34.61 -3.02
N PHE A 38 5.50 34.74 -4.24
CA PHE A 38 4.47 33.80 -4.71
C PHE A 38 5.04 32.40 -4.97
N GLU A 39 6.31 32.28 -5.36
CA GLU A 39 7.00 30.98 -5.44
C GLU A 39 7.01 30.29 -4.07
N GLY A 40 7.49 30.98 -3.03
CA GLY A 40 7.53 30.45 -1.67
C GLY A 40 6.14 30.13 -1.12
N PHE A 41 5.15 30.97 -1.39
CA PHE A 41 3.77 30.74 -0.96
C PHE A 41 3.15 29.50 -1.62
N ALA A 42 3.29 29.36 -2.94
CA ALA A 42 2.77 28.19 -3.66
C ALA A 42 3.38 26.89 -3.16
N PHE A 43 4.69 26.88 -2.87
CA PHE A 43 5.35 25.71 -2.27
C PHE A 43 4.86 25.43 -0.86
N SER A 44 4.64 26.46 -0.04
CA SER A 44 4.14 26.30 1.32
C SER A 44 2.74 25.68 1.34
N VAL A 45 1.85 26.17 0.46
CA VAL A 45 0.49 25.62 0.29
C VAL A 45 0.54 24.21 -0.30
N GLY A 46 1.43 23.96 -1.26
CA GLY A 46 1.63 22.62 -1.84
C GLY A 46 2.03 21.59 -0.78
N ARG A 47 2.99 21.93 0.08
CA ARG A 47 3.42 21.04 1.18
C ARG A 47 2.36 20.86 2.26
N LEU A 48 1.58 21.91 2.55
CA LEU A 48 0.46 21.80 3.47
C LEU A 48 -0.61 20.85 2.93
N ARG A 49 -0.92 20.95 1.64
CA ARG A 49 -1.88 20.08 0.95
C ARG A 49 -1.41 18.63 0.92
N GLU A 50 -0.14 18.41 0.56
CA GLU A 50 0.51 17.10 0.59
C GLU A 50 0.36 16.45 1.97
N LYS A 51 0.67 17.18 3.04
CA LYS A 51 0.52 16.68 4.41
C LYS A 51 -0.94 16.32 4.76
N ILE A 52 -1.90 17.14 4.36
CA ILE A 52 -3.32 16.87 4.62
C ILE A 52 -3.81 15.65 3.85
N ASP A 53 -3.39 15.50 2.59
CA ASP A 53 -3.79 14.39 1.75
C ASP A 53 -3.16 13.05 2.24
N ASP A 54 -1.96 13.10 2.84
CA ASP A 54 -1.30 11.94 3.47
C ASP A 54 -1.99 11.47 4.77
N ASP A 55 -2.55 12.39 5.56
CA ASP A 55 -3.20 12.06 6.86
C ASP A 55 -4.62 11.45 6.68
N LEU A 56 -5.26 11.66 5.53
CA LEU A 56 -6.63 11.20 5.25
C LEU A 56 -6.81 9.66 5.10
N PRO A 57 -5.91 8.91 4.44
CA PRO A 57 -6.02 7.45 4.34
C PRO A 57 -5.98 6.75 5.70
N GLU A 58 -5.20 7.23 6.67
CA GLU A 58 -5.15 6.62 8.02
C GLU A 58 -6.51 6.62 8.72
N LEU A 59 -7.30 7.69 8.55
CA LEU A 59 -8.64 7.80 9.14
C LEU A 59 -9.64 6.86 8.47
N THR A 60 -9.60 6.77 7.14
CA THR A 60 -10.55 5.93 6.39
C THR A 60 -10.23 4.45 6.51
N GLU A 61 -8.96 4.06 6.56
CA GLU A 61 -8.52 2.69 6.85
C GLU A 61 -8.95 2.24 8.25
N GLY A 62 -8.78 3.10 9.26
CA GLY A 62 -9.23 2.82 10.62
C GLY A 62 -10.74 2.59 10.72
N LEU A 63 -11.54 3.42 10.06
CA LEU A 63 -13.00 3.27 10.04
C LEU A 63 -13.45 2.01 9.28
N VAL A 64 -12.81 1.71 8.14
CA VAL A 64 -13.10 0.49 7.37
C VAL A 64 -12.74 -0.77 8.17
N SER A 65 -11.67 -0.73 8.96
CA SER A 65 -11.28 -1.86 9.84
C SER A 65 -12.32 -2.17 10.91
N MET A 66 -13.07 -1.17 11.39
CA MET A 66 -14.13 -1.34 12.39
C MET A 66 -15.43 -1.85 11.76
N LEU A 67 -15.74 -1.41 10.53
CA LEU A 67 -16.93 -1.84 9.80
C LEU A 67 -16.80 -3.27 9.25
N TRP A 68 -15.62 -3.66 8.75
CA TRP A 68 -15.32 -4.98 8.19
C TRP A 68 -13.95 -5.52 8.62
N PRO A 69 -13.85 -6.12 9.82
CA PRO A 69 -12.57 -6.62 10.37
C PRO A 69 -12.01 -7.84 9.63
N HIS A 70 -12.84 -8.53 8.81
CA HIS A 70 -12.45 -9.75 8.12
C HIS A 70 -11.75 -9.53 6.76
N TYR A 71 -11.78 -8.31 6.21
CA TYR A 71 -11.22 -8.02 4.88
C TYR A 71 -9.73 -7.63 4.93
N LEU A 72 -9.27 -7.12 6.08
CA LEU A 72 -7.88 -6.68 6.29
C LEU A 72 -6.98 -7.74 6.94
N ARG A 73 -7.51 -8.93 7.26
CA ARG A 73 -6.69 -10.02 7.81
C ARG A 73 -5.94 -10.74 6.70
N THR A 74 -4.63 -10.89 6.89
CA THR A 74 -3.79 -11.72 6.03
C THR A 74 -4.21 -13.19 6.12
N ILE A 75 -4.48 -13.82 4.98
CA ILE A 75 -4.74 -15.26 4.91
C ILE A 75 -3.39 -15.99 5.00
N PRO A 76 -3.20 -16.91 5.96
CA PRO A 76 -1.96 -17.68 6.06
C PRO A 76 -1.84 -18.66 4.89
N SER A 77 -0.61 -19.05 4.56
CA SER A 77 -0.35 -20.12 3.58
C SER A 77 -0.85 -21.46 4.10
N LEU A 78 -1.62 -22.18 3.28
CA LEU A 78 -2.23 -23.47 3.60
C LEU A 78 -1.92 -24.53 2.52
N SER A 79 -1.81 -25.79 2.91
CA SER A 79 -1.54 -26.93 2.02
C SER A 79 -2.29 -28.17 2.46
N ILE A 80 -2.67 -29.04 1.51
CA ILE A 80 -3.27 -30.34 1.79
C ILE A 80 -2.15 -31.36 2.00
N VAL A 81 -2.21 -32.12 3.11
CA VAL A 81 -1.24 -33.17 3.47
C VAL A 81 -1.95 -34.51 3.55
N ALA A 82 -1.40 -35.52 2.90
CA ALA A 82 -1.89 -36.89 2.99
C ALA A 82 -1.18 -37.64 4.12
N LEU A 83 -1.94 -38.16 5.08
CA LEU A 83 -1.43 -39.00 6.17
C LEU A 83 -1.67 -40.46 5.80
N THR A 84 -0.60 -41.22 5.58
CA THR A 84 -0.66 -42.65 5.29
C THR A 84 -0.14 -43.45 6.49
N PRO A 85 -0.97 -44.25 7.16
CA PRO A 85 -0.52 -45.03 8.30
C PRO A 85 0.33 -46.23 7.87
N THR A 86 1.21 -46.69 8.76
CA THR A 86 1.99 -47.91 8.57
C THR A 86 1.14 -49.14 8.91
N LEU A 87 0.55 -49.74 7.86
CA LEU A 87 -0.31 -50.92 7.92
C LEU A 87 0.16 -52.07 8.85
N PRO A 88 1.45 -52.49 8.91
CA PRO A 88 1.85 -53.61 9.77
C PRO A 88 1.81 -53.30 11.26
N ALA A 89 1.82 -52.03 11.67
CA ALA A 89 1.76 -51.62 13.08
C ALA A 89 0.33 -51.28 13.54
N MET A 90 -0.63 -51.18 12.62
CA MET A 90 -1.95 -50.65 12.87
C MET A 90 -2.96 -51.78 13.10
N LYS A 91 -3.44 -51.94 14.34
CA LYS A 91 -4.45 -52.96 14.70
C LYS A 91 -5.89 -52.45 14.58
N MET A 92 -6.10 -51.14 14.66
CA MET A 92 -7.39 -50.47 14.56
C MET A 92 -7.23 -49.14 13.83
N ALA A 93 -8.28 -48.70 13.14
CA ALA A 93 -8.33 -47.37 12.55
C ALA A 93 -8.39 -46.30 13.66
N GLU A 94 -7.50 -45.32 13.60
CA GLU A 94 -7.44 -44.20 14.54
C GLU A 94 -7.68 -42.91 13.77
N THR A 95 -8.61 -42.08 14.26
CA THR A 95 -8.88 -40.76 13.70
C THR A 95 -7.93 -39.75 14.34
N VAL A 96 -7.18 -39.02 13.51
CA VAL A 96 -6.28 -37.97 13.97
C VAL A 96 -7.11 -36.78 14.50
N PRO A 97 -6.82 -36.26 15.71
CA PRO A 97 -7.55 -35.13 16.25
C PRO A 97 -7.26 -33.84 15.48
N ALA A 98 -8.26 -32.97 15.39
CA ALA A 98 -8.08 -31.63 14.85
C ALA A 98 -7.03 -30.83 15.66
N GLY A 99 -6.23 -30.02 14.98
CA GLY A 99 -5.10 -29.30 15.59
C GLY A 99 -3.78 -30.07 15.60
N PHE A 100 -3.68 -31.20 14.90
CA PHE A 100 -2.42 -31.90 14.70
C PHE A 100 -1.38 -30.98 14.04
N GLU A 101 -0.21 -30.85 14.68
CA GLU A 101 0.87 -29.99 14.20
C GLU A 101 1.65 -30.66 13.08
N ILE A 102 1.75 -29.98 11.94
CA ILE A 102 2.54 -30.40 10.80
C ILE A 102 3.74 -29.45 10.71
N SER A 103 4.94 -30.01 10.88
CA SER A 103 6.19 -29.26 10.70
C SER A 103 6.59 -29.26 9.23
N SER A 104 6.84 -28.08 8.68
CA SER A 104 7.45 -27.95 7.36
C SER A 104 8.98 -28.14 7.42
N ARG A 105 9.59 -28.37 6.26
CA ARG A 105 11.05 -28.33 6.13
C ARG A 105 11.54 -26.89 6.28
N PRO A 106 12.65 -26.62 7.00
CA PRO A 106 13.18 -25.27 7.10
C PRO A 106 13.57 -24.73 5.73
N LEU A 107 13.07 -23.53 5.40
CA LEU A 107 13.43 -22.79 4.19
C LEU A 107 14.49 -21.73 4.55
N GLY A 108 15.76 -22.05 4.31
CA GLY A 108 16.89 -21.16 4.58
C GLY A 108 17.24 -21.03 6.07
N ARG A 109 17.54 -19.81 6.55
CA ARG A 109 17.90 -19.51 7.96
C ARG A 109 16.67 -19.34 8.87
N LYS A 110 15.46 -19.63 8.39
CA LYS A 110 14.21 -19.42 9.13
C LYS A 110 13.73 -20.69 9.82
N ILE A 111 13.04 -20.49 10.95
CA ILE A 111 12.42 -21.53 11.77
C ILE A 111 11.38 -22.28 10.91
N PRO A 112 11.27 -23.62 11.00
CA PRO A 112 10.23 -24.36 10.30
C PRO A 112 8.84 -23.84 10.67
N CYS A 113 7.93 -23.80 9.69
CA CYS A 113 6.56 -23.38 9.91
C CYS A 113 5.80 -24.54 10.56
N ALA A 114 5.22 -24.30 11.74
CA ALA A 114 4.26 -25.20 12.35
C ALA A 114 2.86 -24.75 11.92
N GLY A 115 2.17 -25.58 11.14
CA GLY A 115 0.77 -25.38 10.79
C GLY A 115 -0.10 -26.38 11.54
N THR A 116 -1.24 -25.93 12.07
CA THR A 116 -2.25 -26.81 12.66
C THR A 116 -3.37 -27.04 11.64
N GLU A 117 -3.89 -28.26 11.60
CA GLU A 117 -5.13 -28.53 10.87
C GLU A 117 -6.28 -27.71 11.49
N PRO A 118 -7.04 -26.93 10.69
CA PRO A 118 -8.16 -26.16 11.22
C PRO A 118 -9.23 -27.10 11.82
N PRO A 119 -9.96 -26.68 12.86
CA PRO A 119 -11.05 -27.48 13.40
C PRO A 119 -12.06 -27.78 12.30
N ALA A 120 -12.41 -29.07 12.14
CA ALA A 120 -13.50 -29.49 11.28
C ALA A 120 -14.79 -28.81 11.79
N ILE A 121 -15.46 -28.07 10.90
CA ILE A 121 -16.79 -27.49 11.13
C ILE A 121 -17.82 -28.60 11.14
#